data_AF-A0A4Y8HWK9-F1
#
_entry.id   AF-A0A4Y8HWK9-F1
#
_cell.length_a   1.000
_cell.length_b   1.000
_cell.length_c   1.000
_cell.angle_alpha   90.00
_cell.angle_beta   90.00
_cell.angle_gamma   90.00
#
_symmetry.space_group_name_H-M   'P 1'
#
loop_
_entity.id
_entity.type
_entity.pdbx_description
1 polymer ?
#
loop_
_entity_poly.entity_id
_entity_poly.type
_entity_poly.pdbx_seq_one_letter_code
_entity_poly.pdbx_strand_id
1 'polypeptide(L)'
;MNNIFKILLILIISNLMTENLNAQSNGGDVLNETPFYVVPADMTFEEYEDANRRLSVGLLLMSIPFPGSLHFYANERREAWWHVGIATAGVLSIIAGAGTSDEKDTWAKSDFQTIDIFNQDSTTVRRYEKVPFEENFGNVNYELRLLRHEREGGTFLIVLGAGLLIGQLIHDWYDGIRTIERKRNTVRFKYGKKSNLGLNLLPQIDPAIGLLGAKLSLEF
;
A
#
# COMPACT_ATOMS: atom_id res chain seq x y z
N MET A 1 -10.03 -23.69 27.69
CA MET A 1 -8.78 -22.91 27.65
C MET A 1 -8.08 -23.06 28.99
N ASN A 2 -7.02 -23.86 29.07
CA ASN A 2 -6.38 -24.27 30.34
C ASN A 2 -5.88 -23.07 31.13
N ASN A 3 -6.04 -23.10 32.46
CA ASN A 3 -5.61 -22.02 33.36
C ASN A 3 -4.13 -21.66 33.20
N ILE A 4 -3.30 -22.62 32.79
CA ILE A 4 -1.88 -22.43 32.46
C ILE A 4 -1.70 -21.47 31.27
N PHE A 5 -2.53 -21.59 30.23
CA PHE A 5 -2.46 -20.73 29.04
C PHE A 5 -2.86 -19.29 29.37
N LYS A 6 -3.84 -19.10 30.28
CA LYS A 6 -4.22 -17.77 30.77
C LYS A 6 -3.11 -17.11 31.58
N ILE A 7 -2.44 -17.87 32.45
CA ILE A 7 -1.32 -17.36 33.26
C ILE A 7 -0.15 -16.98 32.34
N LEU A 8 0.17 -17.80 31.34
CA LEU A 8 1.25 -17.51 30.39
C LEU A 8 0.94 -16.26 29.55
N LEU A 9 -0.31 -16.11 29.11
CA LEU A 9 -0.79 -14.91 28.41
C LEU A 9 -0.68 -13.65 29.28
N ILE A 10 -1.09 -13.73 30.56
CA ILE A 10 -0.99 -12.61 31.50
C ILE A 10 0.47 -12.22 31.73
N LEU A 11 1.38 -13.20 31.85
CA LEU A 11 2.81 -12.96 32.06
C LEU A 11 3.48 -12.32 30.83
N ILE A 12 3.07 -12.70 29.63
CA ILE A 12 3.54 -12.09 28.38
C ILE A 12 3.04 -10.64 28.28
N ILE A 13 1.74 -10.41 28.56
CA ILE A 13 1.15 -9.06 28.53
C ILE A 13 1.80 -8.16 29.60
N SER A 14 2.08 -8.67 30.80
CA SER A 14 2.72 -7.88 31.85
C SER A 14 4.15 -7.48 31.51
N ASN A 15 4.94 -8.35 30.86
CA ASN A 15 6.31 -8.03 30.43
C ASN A 15 6.33 -6.98 29.31
N LEU A 16 5.40 -7.06 28.35
CA LEU A 16 5.24 -6.07 27.27
C LEU A 16 4.86 -4.68 27.81
N MET A 17 4.14 -4.60 28.93
CA MET A 17 3.76 -3.32 29.55
C MET A 17 4.92 -2.67 30.33
N THR A 18 5.81 -3.47 30.95
CA THR A 18 6.98 -2.95 31.69
C THR A 18 8.06 -2.34 30.80
N GLU A 19 8.25 -2.84 29.58
CA GLU A 19 9.21 -2.23 28.63
C GLU A 19 8.74 -0.84 28.14
N ASN A 20 7.42 -0.67 27.96
CA ASN A 20 6.83 0.62 27.58
C ASN A 20 6.86 1.68 28.69
N LEU A 21 6.81 1.26 29.97
CA LEU A 21 6.85 2.19 31.11
C LEU A 21 8.26 2.76 31.35
N ASN A 22 9.32 1.98 31.13
CA ASN A 22 10.70 2.47 31.26
C ASN A 22 11.13 3.42 30.13
N ALA A 23 10.47 3.35 28.96
CA ALA A 23 10.70 4.31 27.87
C ALA A 23 10.13 5.71 28.17
N GLN A 24 9.14 5.83 29.07
CA GLN A 24 8.54 7.12 29.42
C GLN A 24 9.18 7.78 30.65
N SER A 25 9.81 7.01 31.55
CA SER A 25 10.23 7.54 32.85
C SER A 25 11.58 8.27 32.85
N ASN A 26 12.41 8.15 31.80
CA ASN A 26 13.77 8.68 31.81
C ASN A 26 14.23 9.43 30.54
N GLY A 27 13.32 10.12 29.86
CA GLY A 27 13.69 11.18 28.91
C GLY A 27 13.16 11.00 27.49
N GLY A 28 11.96 11.54 27.26
CA GLY A 28 11.48 11.92 25.93
C GLY A 28 11.15 10.77 24.97
N ASP A 29 10.33 11.10 23.98
CA ASP A 29 10.06 10.24 22.82
C ASP A 29 11.39 9.99 22.07
N VAL A 30 11.85 8.73 22.05
CA VAL A 30 13.17 8.32 21.49
C VAL A 30 13.30 8.68 20.01
N LEU A 31 12.19 8.86 19.30
CA LEU A 31 12.15 9.27 17.89
C LEU A 31 12.15 10.79 17.71
N ASN A 32 12.09 11.54 18.81
CA ASN A 32 11.89 12.96 18.80
C ASN A 32 12.94 13.69 19.65
N GLU A 33 13.54 14.69 19.04
CA GLU A 33 14.54 15.49 19.73
C GLU A 33 13.90 16.45 20.74
N THR A 34 14.74 16.98 21.64
CA THR A 34 14.30 18.05 22.56
C THR A 34 13.70 19.22 21.76
N PRO A 35 12.48 19.66 22.10
CA PRO A 35 11.88 20.82 21.48
C PRO A 35 12.75 22.08 21.64
N PHE A 36 12.58 23.06 20.76
CA PHE A 36 13.09 24.40 21.02
C PHE A 36 12.28 25.05 22.14
N TYR A 37 12.75 24.91 23.39
CA TYR A 37 12.14 25.58 24.56
C TYR A 37 12.32 27.10 24.54
N VAL A 38 13.37 27.58 23.89
CA VAL A 38 13.60 29.01 23.63
C VAL A 38 13.59 29.20 22.12
N VAL A 39 12.61 29.95 21.63
CA VAL A 39 12.45 30.29 20.21
C VAL A 39 13.34 31.49 19.90
N PRO A 40 14.31 31.38 18.98
CA PRO A 40 15.10 32.52 18.53
C PRO A 40 14.20 33.61 17.96
N ALA A 41 14.54 34.88 18.20
CA ALA A 41 13.70 36.01 17.80
C ALA A 41 13.53 36.14 16.27
N ASP A 42 14.46 35.58 15.50
CA ASP A 42 14.49 35.57 14.04
C ASP A 42 13.86 34.31 13.42
N MET A 43 13.39 33.35 14.22
CA MET A 43 12.77 32.11 13.74
C MET A 43 11.33 32.35 13.28
N THR A 44 10.99 31.91 12.08
CA THR A 44 9.61 31.99 11.60
C THR A 44 8.73 30.91 12.24
N PHE A 45 7.42 31.10 12.19
CA PHE A 45 6.47 30.10 12.71
C PHE A 45 6.61 28.75 12.00
N GLU A 46 6.79 28.75 10.68
CA GLU A 46 6.99 27.53 9.88
C GLU A 46 8.28 26.80 10.26
N GLU A 47 9.37 27.55 10.48
CA GLU A 47 10.63 26.99 10.95
C GLU A 47 10.49 26.36 12.34
N TYR A 48 9.75 27.03 13.24
CA TYR A 48 9.42 26.48 14.55
C TYR A 48 8.63 25.17 14.45
N GLU A 49 7.61 25.11 13.59
CA GLU A 49 6.84 23.88 13.36
C GLU A 49 7.71 22.77 12.78
N ASP A 50 8.48 23.05 11.73
CA ASP A 50 9.35 22.07 11.06
C ASP A 50 10.42 21.52 12.02
N ALA A 51 10.99 22.36 12.88
CA ALA A 51 11.96 21.95 13.88
C ALA A 51 11.38 21.08 15.01
N ASN A 52 10.12 21.27 15.36
CA ASN A 52 9.44 20.58 16.47
C ASN A 52 8.48 19.49 15.99
N ARG A 53 8.44 19.23 14.68
CA ARG A 53 7.65 18.17 14.08
C ARG A 53 8.14 16.80 14.57
N ARG A 54 7.22 16.01 15.13
CA ARG A 54 7.53 14.74 15.79
C ARG A 54 7.46 13.60 14.81
N LEU A 55 8.55 12.85 14.74
CA LEU A 55 8.64 11.71 13.84
C LEU A 55 7.71 10.56 14.26
N SER A 56 7.47 10.41 15.56
CA SER A 56 6.47 9.48 16.12
C SER A 56 5.06 9.75 15.62
N VAL A 57 4.67 11.03 15.46
CA VAL A 57 3.38 11.40 14.87
C VAL A 57 3.36 11.05 13.39
N GLY A 58 4.47 11.27 12.67
CA GLY A 58 4.63 10.79 11.30
C GLY A 58 4.43 9.27 11.20
N LEU A 59 5.11 8.48 12.02
CA LEU A 59 4.95 7.02 12.05
C LEU A 59 3.52 6.60 12.41
N LEU A 60 2.87 7.29 13.33
CA LEU A 60 1.46 7.06 13.65
C LEU A 60 0.57 7.33 12.43
N LEU A 61 0.83 8.38 11.65
CA LEU A 61 0.08 8.68 10.44
C LEU A 61 0.26 7.61 9.37
N MET A 62 1.39 6.89 9.33
CA MET A 62 1.55 5.74 8.42
C MET A 62 0.61 4.57 8.77
N SER A 63 0.14 4.46 10.02
CA SER A 63 -0.86 3.44 10.39
C SER A 63 -2.24 3.71 9.79
N ILE A 64 -2.49 4.95 9.36
CA ILE A 64 -3.70 5.35 8.67
C ILE A 64 -3.37 5.34 7.17
N PRO A 65 -4.00 4.49 6.34
CA PRO A 65 -3.70 4.42 4.91
C PRO A 65 -4.31 5.60 4.14
N PHE A 66 -3.99 6.82 4.56
CA PHE A 66 -4.44 8.06 3.92
C PHE A 66 -3.34 8.61 3.02
N PRO A 67 -3.59 8.71 1.70
CA PRO A 67 -2.58 9.14 0.74
C PRO A 67 -2.15 10.59 0.99
N GLY A 68 -0.83 10.83 0.98
CA GLY A 68 -0.23 12.15 1.20
C GLY A 68 -0.22 12.60 2.65
N SER A 69 -0.55 11.72 3.61
CA SER A 69 -0.65 12.06 5.04
C SER A 69 0.64 12.62 5.61
N LEU A 70 1.79 12.05 5.21
CA LEU A 70 3.10 12.53 5.67
C LEU A 70 3.47 13.86 5.04
N HIS A 71 3.16 14.09 3.76
CA HIS A 71 3.39 15.39 3.13
C HIS A 71 2.44 16.48 3.66
N PHE A 72 1.17 16.16 3.95
CA PHE A 72 0.27 17.10 4.65
C PHE A 72 0.81 17.43 6.03
N TYR A 73 1.25 16.41 6.76
CA TYR A 73 1.90 16.61 8.04
C TYR A 73 3.13 17.50 7.88
N ALA A 74 3.96 17.26 6.85
CA ALA A 74 5.17 18.02 6.54
C ALA A 74 4.94 19.43 5.95
N ASN A 75 3.69 19.92 5.92
CA ASN A 75 3.26 21.15 5.26
C ASN A 75 3.65 21.23 3.76
N GLU A 76 3.81 20.08 3.08
CA GLU A 76 4.04 19.94 1.64
C GLU A 76 2.72 19.72 0.88
N ARG A 77 1.84 20.72 0.89
CA ARG A 77 0.47 20.58 0.36
C ARG A 77 0.42 20.10 -1.09
N ARG A 78 1.31 20.60 -1.95
CA ARG A 78 1.32 20.25 -3.38
C ARG A 78 1.61 18.76 -3.58
N GLU A 79 2.63 18.24 -2.89
CA GLU A 79 3.00 16.82 -2.98
C GLU A 79 1.96 15.92 -2.31
N ALA A 80 1.38 16.38 -1.20
CA ALA A 80 0.28 15.68 -0.55
C ALA A 80 -0.93 15.50 -1.49
N TRP A 81 -1.36 16.57 -2.16
CA TRP A 81 -2.44 16.50 -3.14
C TRP A 81 -2.09 15.66 -4.38
N TRP A 82 -0.82 15.60 -4.76
CA TRP A 82 -0.36 14.73 -5.83
C TRP A 82 -0.56 13.24 -5.49
N HIS A 83 -0.23 12.82 -4.27
CA HIS A 83 -0.49 11.46 -3.78
C HIS A 83 -1.98 11.13 -3.73
N VAL A 84 -2.81 12.07 -3.26
CA VAL A 84 -4.27 11.93 -3.31
C VAL A 84 -4.77 11.75 -4.75
N GLY A 85 -4.20 12.50 -5.70
CA GLY A 85 -4.51 12.38 -7.13
C GLY A 85 -4.19 11.00 -7.69
N ILE A 86 -3.00 10.47 -7.39
CA ILE A 86 -2.59 9.12 -7.81
C ILE A 86 -3.51 8.06 -7.19
N ALA A 87 -3.81 8.17 -5.90
CA ALA A 87 -4.70 7.23 -5.23
C ALA A 87 -6.11 7.26 -5.85
N THR A 88 -6.63 8.45 -6.16
CA THR A 88 -7.91 8.62 -6.85
C THR A 88 -7.90 7.96 -8.22
N ALA A 89 -6.83 8.15 -9.00
CA ALA A 89 -6.66 7.46 -10.29
C ALA A 89 -6.64 5.93 -10.13
N GLY A 90 -6.01 5.41 -9.08
CA GLY A 90 -6.01 3.99 -8.74
C GLY A 90 -7.42 3.45 -8.46
N VAL A 91 -8.20 4.14 -7.62
CA VAL A 91 -9.60 3.78 -7.34
C VAL A 91 -10.44 3.80 -8.62
N LEU A 92 -10.34 4.84 -9.43
CA LEU A 92 -11.08 4.96 -10.68
C LEU A 92 -10.70 3.84 -11.68
N SER A 93 -9.42 3.46 -11.74
CA SER A 93 -8.97 2.34 -12.56
C SER A 93 -9.59 1.02 -12.11
N ILE A 94 -9.68 0.77 -10.79
CA ILE A 94 -10.32 -0.45 -10.27
C ILE A 94 -11.81 -0.46 -10.62
N ILE A 95 -12.51 0.66 -10.44
CA ILE A 95 -13.93 0.78 -10.78
C ILE A 95 -14.16 0.54 -12.27
N ALA A 96 -13.36 1.16 -13.14
CA ALA A 96 -13.43 0.97 -14.59
C ALA A 96 -13.11 -0.48 -14.98
N GLY A 97 -12.11 -1.08 -14.34
CA GLY A 97 -11.75 -2.48 -14.54
C GLY A 97 -12.89 -3.43 -14.14
N ALA A 98 -13.50 -3.21 -12.98
CA ALA A 98 -14.64 -4.00 -12.52
C ALA A 98 -15.86 -3.83 -13.44
N GLY A 99 -16.14 -2.62 -13.91
CA GLY A 99 -17.25 -2.34 -14.84
C GLY A 99 -17.07 -2.91 -16.25
N THR A 100 -15.85 -3.29 -16.63
CA THR A 100 -15.53 -3.92 -17.93
C THR A 100 -15.25 -5.41 -17.80
N SER A 101 -15.22 -5.95 -16.59
CA SER A 101 -15.02 -7.37 -16.31
C SER A 101 -16.38 -8.07 -16.29
N ASP A 102 -17.05 -8.14 -17.45
CA ASP A 102 -18.28 -8.93 -17.59
C ASP A 102 -17.93 -10.35 -18.06
N GLU A 103 -18.43 -11.36 -17.34
CA GLU A 103 -18.07 -12.78 -17.51
C GLU A 103 -18.49 -13.36 -18.88
N LYS A 104 -19.37 -12.64 -19.60
CA LYS A 104 -19.85 -13.01 -20.94
C LYS A 104 -18.97 -12.48 -22.07
N ASP A 105 -18.19 -11.42 -21.84
CA ASP A 105 -17.41 -10.68 -22.84
C ASP A 105 -15.91 -10.99 -22.76
N THR A 106 -15.53 -11.97 -21.94
CA THR A 106 -14.16 -12.49 -21.78
C THR A 106 -13.77 -13.50 -22.85
N TRP A 107 -14.71 -13.91 -23.71
CA TRP A 107 -14.47 -14.85 -24.80
C TRP A 107 -14.42 -14.10 -26.12
N ALA A 108 -13.42 -14.42 -26.96
CA ALA A 108 -13.32 -13.82 -28.28
C ALA A 108 -14.63 -13.98 -29.07
N LYS A 109 -15.04 -12.95 -29.81
CA LYS A 109 -16.22 -13.03 -30.68
C LYS A 109 -16.00 -14.12 -31.75
N SER A 110 -16.97 -15.01 -31.89
CA SER A 110 -16.99 -16.05 -32.92
C SER A 110 -18.12 -15.77 -33.90
N ASP A 111 -17.81 -15.84 -35.20
CA ASP A 111 -18.80 -15.76 -36.29
C ASP A 111 -19.70 -17.02 -36.34
N PHE A 112 -19.30 -18.08 -35.63
CA PHE A 112 -19.99 -19.36 -35.53
C PHE A 112 -20.66 -19.56 -34.16
N GLN A 113 -21.65 -20.45 -34.11
CA GLN A 113 -22.36 -20.78 -32.88
C GLN A 113 -21.39 -21.34 -31.82
N THR A 114 -21.48 -20.85 -30.59
CA THR A 114 -20.64 -21.29 -29.47
C THR A 114 -21.37 -22.31 -28.58
N ILE A 115 -20.61 -23.18 -27.92
CA ILE A 115 -21.11 -24.12 -26.93
C ILE A 115 -20.22 -24.14 -25.69
N ASP A 116 -20.87 -24.17 -24.53
CA ASP A 116 -20.21 -24.24 -23.23
C ASP A 116 -20.25 -25.69 -22.74
N ILE A 117 -19.07 -26.28 -22.51
CA ILE A 117 -18.93 -27.63 -21.97
C ILE A 117 -18.49 -27.54 -20.52
N PHE A 118 -19.28 -28.13 -19.63
CA PHE A 118 -19.01 -28.21 -18.19
C PHE A 118 -18.22 -29.48 -17.88
N ASN A 119 -17.14 -29.35 -17.10
CA ASN A 119 -16.49 -30.51 -16.51
C ASN A 119 -17.33 -31.03 -15.32
N GLN A 120 -17.33 -32.35 -15.12
CA GLN A 120 -18.23 -33.08 -14.22
C GLN A 120 -18.08 -32.68 -12.73
N ASP A 121 -16.97 -32.01 -12.37
CA ASP A 121 -16.63 -31.57 -11.00
C ASP A 121 -16.71 -30.04 -10.77
N SER A 122 -17.43 -29.30 -11.63
CA SER A 122 -17.88 -27.91 -11.45
C SER A 122 -16.82 -26.77 -11.56
N THR A 123 -17.33 -25.61 -12.01
CA THR A 123 -16.76 -24.23 -12.07
C THR A 123 -15.93 -23.77 -13.27
N THR A 124 -15.27 -24.63 -14.04
CA THR A 124 -14.53 -24.16 -15.24
C THR A 124 -15.33 -24.39 -16.52
N VAL A 125 -15.88 -23.30 -17.08
CA VAL A 125 -16.55 -23.30 -18.39
C VAL A 125 -15.48 -23.28 -19.48
N ARG A 126 -15.46 -24.28 -20.36
CA ARG A 126 -14.70 -24.20 -21.62
C ARG A 126 -15.67 -23.94 -22.76
N ARG A 127 -15.54 -22.78 -23.40
CA ARG A 127 -16.32 -22.40 -24.58
C ARG A 127 -15.61 -22.84 -25.85
N TYR A 128 -16.37 -23.43 -26.77
CA TYR A 128 -15.90 -23.85 -28.08
C TYR A 128 -16.72 -23.17 -29.18
N GLU A 129 -16.08 -22.78 -30.28
CA GLU A 129 -16.76 -22.41 -31.52
C GLU A 129 -17.05 -23.67 -32.36
N LYS A 130 -18.24 -23.74 -32.98
CA LYS A 130 -18.64 -24.83 -33.87
C LYS A 130 -18.37 -24.46 -35.32
N VAL A 131 -17.25 -24.92 -35.88
CA VAL A 131 -16.91 -24.67 -37.28
C VAL A 131 -17.47 -25.80 -38.15
N PRO A 132 -18.42 -25.55 -39.07
CA PRO A 132 -18.91 -26.58 -39.98
C PRO A 132 -17.81 -26.98 -40.97
N PHE A 133 -17.56 -28.28 -41.14
CA PHE A 133 -16.51 -28.75 -42.06
C PHE A 133 -16.98 -29.79 -43.08
N GLU A 134 -18.14 -30.42 -42.86
CA GLU A 134 -18.69 -31.41 -43.79
C GLU A 134 -20.21 -31.48 -43.67
N GLU A 135 -20.92 -31.64 -44.79
CA GLU A 135 -22.37 -31.84 -44.82
C GLU A 135 -22.66 -33.20 -45.46
N ASN A 136 -23.24 -34.11 -44.68
CA ASN A 136 -23.59 -35.45 -45.13
C ASN A 136 -25.10 -35.69 -44.96
N PHE A 137 -25.81 -35.82 -46.08
CA PHE A 137 -27.23 -36.17 -46.14
C PHE A 137 -28.12 -35.30 -45.23
N GLY A 138 -27.89 -33.98 -45.23
CA GLY A 138 -28.64 -33.01 -44.43
C GLY A 138 -28.22 -32.88 -42.96
N ASN A 139 -27.19 -33.63 -42.53
CA ASN A 139 -26.54 -33.43 -41.23
C ASN A 139 -25.18 -32.75 -41.41
N VAL A 140 -25.02 -31.61 -40.75
CA VAL A 140 -23.77 -30.84 -40.76
C VAL A 140 -22.89 -31.31 -39.60
N ASN A 141 -21.66 -31.74 -39.92
CA ASN A 141 -20.64 -32.07 -38.95
C ASN A 141 -19.88 -30.82 -38.53
N TYR A 142 -19.62 -30.70 -37.22
CA TYR A 142 -18.95 -29.54 -36.63
C TYR A 142 -17.62 -29.95 -35.99
N GLU A 143 -16.58 -29.16 -36.26
CA GLU A 143 -15.31 -29.20 -35.54
C GLU A 143 -15.42 -28.22 -34.35
N LEU A 144 -15.12 -28.69 -33.15
CA LEU A 144 -15.10 -27.86 -31.96
C LEU A 144 -13.70 -27.27 -31.78
N ARG A 145 -13.57 -25.95 -31.94
CA ARG A 145 -12.32 -25.24 -31.67
C ARG A 145 -12.43 -24.49 -30.36
N LEU A 146 -11.41 -24.58 -29.51
CA LEU A 146 -11.41 -23.90 -28.22
C LEU A 146 -11.35 -22.39 -28.45
N LEU A 147 -12.32 -21.66 -27.92
CA LEU A 147 -12.30 -20.20 -27.95
C LEU A 147 -11.28 -19.70 -26.94
N ARG A 148 -10.35 -18.86 -27.39
CA ARG A 148 -9.37 -18.24 -26.49
C ARG A 148 -10.05 -17.13 -25.72
N HIS A 149 -9.74 -17.01 -24.42
CA HIS A 149 -10.15 -15.83 -23.66
C HIS A 149 -9.51 -14.60 -24.30
N GLU A 150 -10.32 -13.57 -24.53
CA GLU A 150 -9.83 -12.26 -24.91
C GLU A 150 -9.11 -11.66 -23.69
N ARG A 151 -7.97 -11.02 -23.92
CA ARG A 151 -7.11 -10.54 -22.82
C ARG A 151 -7.94 -9.62 -21.93
N GLU A 152 -8.18 -10.01 -20.68
CA GLU A 152 -9.01 -9.31 -19.70
C GLU A 152 -8.48 -7.88 -19.44
N GLY A 153 -8.91 -6.91 -20.27
CA GLY A 153 -8.59 -5.50 -20.08
C GLY A 153 -9.08 -4.98 -18.73
N GLY A 154 -10.21 -5.52 -18.25
CA GLY A 154 -10.75 -5.24 -16.92
C GLY A 154 -9.81 -5.66 -15.79
N THR A 155 -9.30 -6.90 -15.82
CA THR A 155 -8.33 -7.41 -14.85
C THR A 155 -7.03 -6.61 -14.84
N PHE A 156 -6.53 -6.19 -16.01
CA PHE A 156 -5.36 -5.32 -16.08
C PHE A 156 -5.59 -3.97 -15.35
N LEU A 157 -6.75 -3.32 -15.55
CA LEU A 157 -7.06 -2.05 -14.89
C LEU A 157 -7.23 -2.19 -13.38
N ILE A 158 -7.76 -3.32 -12.92
CA ILE A 158 -7.85 -3.65 -11.48
C ILE A 158 -6.44 -3.78 -10.89
N VAL A 159 -5.57 -4.58 -11.53
CA VAL A 159 -4.19 -4.79 -11.07
C VAL A 159 -3.40 -3.48 -11.09
N LEU A 160 -3.54 -2.68 -12.16
CA LEU A 160 -2.91 -1.37 -12.27
C LEU A 160 -3.37 -0.44 -11.15
N GLY A 161 -4.68 -0.35 -10.90
CA GLY A 161 -5.22 0.52 -9.86
C GLY A 161 -4.80 0.09 -8.46
N ALA A 162 -4.79 -1.21 -8.17
CA ALA A 162 -4.25 -1.74 -6.91
C ALA A 162 -2.75 -1.43 -6.75
N GLY A 163 -1.98 -1.58 -7.82
CA GLY A 163 -0.56 -1.23 -7.86
C GLY A 163 -0.30 0.25 -7.58
N LEU A 164 -1.11 1.15 -8.18
CA LEU A 164 -1.02 2.59 -7.91
C LEU A 164 -1.32 2.91 -6.44
N LEU A 165 -2.35 2.30 -5.85
CA LEU A 165 -2.72 2.53 -4.45
C LEU A 165 -1.63 2.11 -3.45
N ILE A 166 -1.07 0.92 -3.63
CA ILE A 166 0.01 0.40 -2.77
C ILE A 166 1.31 1.16 -3.02
N GLY A 167 1.66 1.37 -4.30
CA GLY A 167 2.88 2.04 -4.71
C GLY A 167 2.96 3.48 -4.22
N GLN A 168 1.86 4.24 -4.35
CA GLN A 168 1.84 5.62 -3.84
C GLN A 168 1.97 5.67 -2.31
N LEU A 169 1.37 4.71 -1.59
CA LEU A 169 1.42 4.69 -0.13
C LEU A 169 2.86 4.46 0.37
N ILE A 170 3.56 3.49 -0.23
CA ILE A 170 4.97 3.21 0.09
C ILE A 170 5.84 4.42 -0.27
N HIS A 171 5.57 5.08 -1.40
CA HIS A 171 6.31 6.27 -1.80
C HIS A 171 6.06 7.45 -0.86
N ASP A 172 4.81 7.78 -0.54
CA ASP A 172 4.43 8.83 0.43
C ASP A 172 5.10 8.58 1.79
N TRP A 173 5.12 7.34 2.24
CA TRP A 173 5.79 6.92 3.46
C TRP A 173 7.29 7.18 3.47
N TYR A 174 8.00 6.71 2.44
CA TYR A 174 9.45 6.87 2.33
C TYR A 174 9.85 8.34 2.15
N ASP A 175 9.24 9.03 1.19
CA ASP A 175 9.60 10.41 0.85
C ASP A 175 9.10 11.41 1.90
N GLY A 176 7.95 11.12 2.52
CA GLY A 176 7.38 11.92 3.60
C GLY A 176 8.23 11.90 4.86
N ILE A 177 8.70 10.73 5.32
CA ILE A 177 9.66 10.62 6.45
C ILE A 177 10.89 11.46 6.14
N ARG A 178 11.50 11.24 4.97
CA ARG A 178 12.72 11.93 4.55
C ARG A 178 12.52 13.46 4.50
N THR A 179 11.36 13.91 4.07
CA THR A 179 11.01 15.32 3.99
C THR A 179 10.87 15.94 5.37
N ILE A 180 10.21 15.26 6.32
CA ILE A 180 10.09 15.70 7.72
C ILE A 180 11.48 15.85 8.33
N GLU A 181 12.35 14.85 8.18
CA GLU A 181 13.71 14.88 8.71
C GLU A 181 14.55 15.98 8.08
N ARG A 182 14.51 16.12 6.75
CA ARG A 182 15.26 17.15 6.02
C ARG A 182 14.87 18.56 6.50
N LYS A 183 13.57 18.86 6.60
CA LYS A 183 13.09 20.17 7.07
C LYS A 183 13.52 20.44 8.51
N ARG A 184 13.30 19.46 9.39
CA ARG A 184 13.71 19.53 10.80
C ARG A 184 15.20 19.79 10.95
N ASN A 185 16.03 19.02 10.24
CA ASN A 185 17.49 19.09 10.35
C ASN A 185 18.02 20.40 9.75
N THR A 186 17.39 20.92 8.69
CA THR A 186 17.74 22.22 8.09
C THR A 186 17.56 23.36 9.08
N VAL A 187 16.40 23.43 9.74
CA VAL A 187 16.13 24.47 10.74
C VAL A 187 17.06 24.30 11.95
N ARG A 188 17.20 23.08 12.46
CA ARG A 188 18.07 22.81 13.61
C ARG A 188 19.53 23.18 13.33
N PHE A 189 20.03 22.86 12.13
CA PHE A 189 21.36 23.27 11.69
C PHE A 189 21.52 24.79 11.62
N LYS A 190 20.53 25.51 11.05
CA LYS A 190 20.52 27.00 10.98
C LYS A 190 20.68 27.63 12.38
N TYR A 191 20.06 27.03 13.40
CA TYR A 191 20.08 27.53 14.78
C TYR A 191 21.10 26.82 15.69
N GLY A 192 22.12 26.16 15.12
CA GLY A 192 23.26 25.61 15.87
C GLY A 192 22.97 24.33 16.66
N LYS A 193 21.80 23.70 16.47
CA LYS A 193 21.50 22.37 17.01
C LYS A 193 21.74 21.33 15.91
N LYS A 194 22.83 20.56 15.95
CA LYS A 194 22.98 19.41 15.04
C LYS A 194 22.02 18.30 15.47
N SER A 195 21.19 17.86 14.53
CA SER A 195 20.44 16.60 14.64
C SER A 195 21.34 15.47 14.14
N ASN A 196 21.57 14.45 14.97
CA ASN A 196 22.28 13.23 14.58
C ASN A 196 21.31 12.09 14.22
N LEU A 197 19.99 12.34 14.18
CA LEU A 197 18.98 11.29 14.08
C LEU A 197 18.54 11.11 12.62
N GLY A 198 18.79 9.93 12.06
CA GLY A 198 18.34 9.53 10.72
C GLY A 198 17.48 8.26 10.76
N LEU A 199 16.27 8.32 10.20
CA LEU A 199 15.39 7.17 9.97
C LEU A 199 15.49 6.70 8.52
N ASN A 200 15.83 5.43 8.36
CA ASN A 200 15.76 4.74 7.09
C ASN A 200 14.62 3.70 7.13
N LEU A 201 13.68 3.79 6.20
CA LEU A 201 12.61 2.80 5.98
C LEU A 201 12.96 1.99 4.73
N LEU A 202 13.33 0.73 4.90
CA LEU A 202 13.70 -0.17 3.82
C LEU A 202 12.58 -1.20 3.59
N PRO A 203 11.98 -1.28 2.40
CA PRO A 203 11.00 -2.32 2.10
C PRO A 203 11.69 -3.70 2.16
N GLN A 204 11.07 -4.65 2.84
CA GLN A 204 11.56 -6.01 3.01
C GLN A 204 10.55 -6.96 2.39
N ILE A 205 10.90 -7.51 1.23
CA ILE A 205 10.07 -8.46 0.49
C ILE A 205 10.83 -9.77 0.43
N ASP A 206 10.34 -10.78 1.14
CA ASP A 206 10.81 -12.15 1.03
C ASP A 206 9.63 -13.09 0.69
N PRO A 207 9.47 -13.43 -0.60
CA PRO A 207 8.37 -14.27 -1.04
C PRO A 207 8.51 -15.73 -0.61
N ALA A 208 9.70 -16.19 -0.21
CA ALA A 208 9.91 -17.58 0.21
C ALA A 208 9.34 -17.88 1.61
N ILE A 209 9.30 -16.87 2.48
CA ILE A 209 8.72 -16.94 3.82
C ILE A 209 7.39 -16.18 3.95
N GLY A 210 6.86 -15.67 2.83
CA GLY A 210 5.62 -14.90 2.80
C GLY A 210 5.72 -13.56 3.55
N LEU A 211 6.93 -13.00 3.69
CA LEU A 211 7.16 -11.75 4.41
C LEU A 211 7.02 -10.58 3.43
N LEU A 212 5.99 -9.77 3.63
CA LEU A 212 5.84 -8.45 3.04
C LEU A 212 5.85 -7.43 4.18
N GLY A 213 6.95 -6.69 4.33
CA GLY A 213 7.11 -5.76 5.44
C GLY A 213 8.06 -4.60 5.11
N ALA A 214 8.36 -3.79 6.12
CA ALA A 214 9.36 -2.74 6.05
C ALA A 214 10.24 -2.80 7.29
N LYS A 215 11.56 -2.68 7.09
CA LYS A 215 12.54 -2.54 8.16
C LYS A 215 12.75 -1.06 8.44
N LEU A 216 12.48 -0.64 9.66
CA LEU A 216 12.82 0.68 10.16
C LEU A 216 14.18 0.60 10.85
N SER A 217 15.14 1.41 10.42
CA SER A 217 16.45 1.55 11.06
C SER A 217 16.68 2.98 11.50
N LEU A 218 17.17 3.13 12.73
CA LEU A 218 17.57 4.40 13.35
C LEU A 218 19.09 4.47 13.37
N GLU A 219 19.64 5.56 12.86
CA GLU A 219 21.06 5.92 12.98
C GLU A 219 21.18 7.14 13.91
N PHE A 220 22.15 7.10 14.83
CA PHE A 220 22.45 8.13 15.83
C PHE A 220 23.95 8.30 16.06
#